data_AF-A0A6A4TGH7-F1
#
_entry.id   AF-A0A6A4TGH7-F1
#
_cell.length_a   1.000
_cell.length_b   1.000
_cell.length_c   1.000
_cell.angle_alpha   90.00
_cell.angle_beta   90.00
_cell.angle_gamma   90.00
#
_symmetry.space_group_name_H-M   'P 1'
#
loop_
_entity.id
_entity.type
_entity.pdbx_description
1 polymer ?
#
loop_
_entity_poly.entity_id
_entity_poly.type
_entity_poly.pdbx_seq_one_letter_code
_entity_poly.pdbx_strand_id
1 'polypeptide(L)'
;MQAMQQKLEDFRDYRRLHKPPKVQEKCQLEINFNTLQTKLRLSNRPAFMPSEGKMVSDINGAWGSLEGAEKGYEEWLLNEIRRLERLDHLAQKFRQKAAIHEAWTEGKEEMLQKRDFETASLSDIKALLKKHEAFESDLAAHQDRVEQIAAIAQELNELDYYDSPSVNARCQRICDQWDALGAMTQKRSEALQRTEQLLETIDQLYLEFAKRAAPFNNWMEGAMEDLQDTFIVHTIEEIQGLSTAHEQFKATLPEADKERQAILGIHNEIAKIVQTYHVNMAGINPYTTINTQEINAKWDKVKHLVPQRDQALIEEHARQQNNERLRRQFANQANVIGPWIQTKMEMNGTLEDQLTHLRTYEKSIVNYKPKIDQLEGDHQLIQEALIFDNKHTNYTMEHIRVGWEQLLTTIARTINEIENQILTRDAKGISPEQLSEFRSSFNHFDRNYILADELRRELPPDQADYCIARMAPYTGPDGVPGALDYMSFSTALYGESDL
;
A
#
# COMPACT_ATOMS: atom_id res chain seq x y z
N MET A 1 -63.08 -55.78 18.77
CA MET A 1 -62.48 -57.08 19.16
C MET A 1 -63.35 -57.89 20.14
N GLN A 2 -63.64 -57.40 21.35
CA GLN A 2 -64.38 -58.16 22.40
C GLN A 2 -65.73 -58.73 21.93
N ALA A 3 -66.52 -57.95 21.18
CA ALA A 3 -67.79 -58.43 20.64
C ALA A 3 -67.64 -59.63 19.67
N MET A 4 -66.54 -59.70 18.90
CA MET A 4 -66.27 -60.83 18.00
C MET A 4 -65.72 -62.04 18.75
N GLN A 5 -64.96 -61.83 19.83
CA GLN A 5 -64.54 -62.91 20.73
C GLN A 5 -65.75 -63.55 21.40
N GLN A 6 -66.74 -62.76 21.84
CA GLN A 6 -68.00 -63.29 22.36
C GLN A 6 -68.74 -64.12 21.31
N LYS A 7 -68.86 -63.64 20.06
CA LYS A 7 -69.48 -64.41 18.97
C LYS A 7 -68.76 -65.73 18.68
N LEU A 8 -67.43 -65.76 18.82
CA LEU A 8 -66.66 -66.99 18.68
C LEU A 8 -66.94 -67.96 19.84
N GLU A 9 -67.09 -67.46 21.06
CA GLU A 9 -67.44 -68.28 22.22
C GLU A 9 -68.86 -68.83 22.09
N ASP A 10 -69.83 -68.01 21.67
CA ASP A 10 -71.20 -68.46 21.38
C ASP A 10 -71.21 -69.56 20.29
N PHE A 11 -70.35 -69.42 19.26
CA PHE A 11 -70.21 -70.45 18.21
C PHE A 11 -69.56 -71.74 18.72
N ARG A 12 -68.59 -71.65 19.63
CA ARG A 12 -67.99 -72.81 20.31
C ARG A 12 -69.02 -73.53 21.17
N ASP A 13 -69.84 -72.79 21.91
CA ASP A 13 -70.93 -73.33 22.71
C ASP A 13 -71.99 -74.01 21.83
N TYR A 14 -72.36 -73.39 20.72
CA TYR A 14 -73.20 -74.02 19.70
C TYR A 14 -72.62 -75.37 19.24
N ARG A 15 -71.33 -75.41 18.85
CA ARG A 15 -70.69 -76.64 18.37
C ARG A 15 -70.48 -77.69 19.46
N ARG A 16 -70.29 -77.29 20.72
CA ARG A 16 -70.01 -78.20 21.85
C ARG A 16 -71.27 -78.75 22.51
N LEU A 17 -72.30 -77.93 22.68
CA LEU A 17 -73.47 -78.26 23.49
C LEU A 17 -74.72 -78.47 22.64
N HIS A 18 -74.94 -77.64 21.61
CA HIS A 18 -76.21 -77.60 20.88
C HIS A 18 -76.21 -78.48 19.61
N LYS A 19 -75.12 -78.53 18.84
CA LYS A 19 -75.02 -79.32 17.60
C LYS A 19 -74.94 -80.84 17.84
N PRO A 20 -74.15 -81.36 18.83
CA PRO A 20 -74.01 -82.80 19.02
C PRO A 20 -75.31 -83.59 19.23
N PRO A 21 -76.29 -83.14 20.06
CA PRO A 21 -77.56 -83.87 20.17
C PRO A 21 -78.35 -83.86 18.86
N LYS A 22 -78.23 -82.81 18.03
CA LYS A 22 -78.88 -82.76 16.71
C LYS A 22 -78.25 -83.70 15.68
N VAL A 23 -76.95 -83.93 15.76
CA VAL A 23 -76.27 -84.99 14.99
C VAL A 23 -76.81 -86.37 15.38
N GLN A 24 -76.99 -86.62 16.69
CA GLN A 24 -77.56 -87.87 17.19
C GLN A 24 -79.02 -88.05 16.76
N GLU A 25 -79.85 -87.00 16.83
CA GLU A 25 -81.23 -87.02 16.36
C GLU A 25 -81.32 -87.35 14.86
N LYS A 26 -80.45 -86.76 14.02
CA LYS A 26 -80.36 -87.08 12.58
C LYS A 26 -80.05 -88.57 12.35
N CYS A 27 -79.02 -89.09 13.03
CA CYS A 27 -78.63 -90.49 12.93
C CYS A 27 -79.76 -91.43 13.42
N GLN A 28 -80.40 -91.09 14.54
CA GLN A 28 -81.50 -91.86 15.09
C GLN A 28 -82.72 -91.86 14.17
N LEU A 29 -83.01 -90.75 13.47
CA LEU A 29 -84.08 -90.66 12.49
C LEU A 29 -83.84 -91.63 11.33
N GLU A 30 -82.60 -91.68 10.82
CA GLU A 30 -82.20 -92.61 9.76
C GLU A 30 -82.29 -94.08 10.22
N ILE A 31 -81.83 -94.40 11.44
CA ILE A 31 -81.96 -95.73 12.06
C ILE A 31 -83.44 -96.13 12.20
N ASN A 32 -84.27 -95.22 12.71
CA ASN A 32 -85.70 -95.46 12.89
C ASN A 32 -86.40 -95.69 11.55
N PHE A 33 -86.07 -94.90 10.53
CA PHE A 33 -86.58 -95.07 9.17
C PHE A 33 -86.21 -96.45 8.62
N ASN A 34 -84.93 -96.84 8.68
CA ASN A 34 -84.45 -98.13 8.18
C ASN A 34 -85.08 -99.32 8.94
N THR A 35 -85.25 -99.18 10.26
CA THR A 35 -85.91 -100.19 11.10
C THR A 35 -87.39 -100.33 10.72
N LEU A 36 -88.10 -99.22 10.52
CA LEU A 36 -89.50 -99.20 10.10
C LEU A 36 -89.66 -99.83 8.71
N GLN A 37 -88.81 -99.48 7.75
CA GLN A 37 -88.83 -100.08 6.41
C GLN A 37 -88.64 -101.60 6.47
N THR A 38 -87.68 -102.06 7.26
CA THR A 38 -87.42 -103.50 7.44
C THR A 38 -88.60 -104.21 8.08
N LYS A 39 -89.20 -103.64 9.13
CA LYS A 39 -90.41 -104.19 9.78
C LYS A 39 -91.60 -104.28 8.83
N LEU A 40 -91.86 -103.22 8.05
CA LEU A 40 -92.96 -103.20 7.08
C LEU A 40 -92.75 -104.27 6.00
N ARG A 41 -91.53 -104.41 5.48
CA ARG A 41 -91.14 -105.44 4.52
C ARG A 41 -91.37 -106.86 5.06
N LEU A 42 -90.93 -107.15 6.29
CA LEU A 42 -91.13 -108.47 6.92
C LEU A 42 -92.62 -108.79 7.15
N SER A 43 -93.46 -107.77 7.33
CA SER A 43 -94.90 -107.91 7.52
C SER A 43 -95.74 -107.89 6.23
N ASN A 44 -95.09 -107.89 5.05
CA ASN A 44 -95.72 -107.75 3.72
C ASN A 44 -96.63 -106.50 3.59
N ARG A 45 -96.27 -105.40 4.25
CA ARG A 45 -96.98 -104.11 4.14
C ARG A 45 -96.22 -103.15 3.21
N PRO A 46 -96.91 -102.22 2.52
CA PRO A 46 -96.26 -101.20 1.69
C PRO A 46 -95.23 -100.38 2.48
N ALA A 47 -94.15 -99.99 1.81
CA ALA A 47 -93.11 -99.13 2.37
C ALA A 47 -93.69 -97.77 2.79
N PHE A 48 -93.25 -97.25 3.94
CA PHE A 48 -93.62 -95.91 4.37
C PHE A 48 -92.83 -94.88 3.55
N MET A 49 -93.51 -93.97 2.86
CA MET A 49 -92.84 -92.85 2.20
C MET A 49 -93.12 -91.57 3.01
N PRO A 50 -92.08 -90.84 3.48
CA PRO A 50 -92.27 -89.55 4.11
C PRO A 50 -92.93 -88.55 3.14
N SER A 51 -93.62 -87.56 3.70
CA SER A 51 -94.14 -86.42 2.91
C SER A 51 -93.02 -85.69 2.18
N GLU A 52 -93.34 -85.09 1.04
CA GLU A 52 -92.40 -84.32 0.19
C GLU A 52 -91.56 -83.32 1.00
N GLY A 53 -90.26 -83.25 0.72
CA GLY A 53 -89.30 -82.41 1.45
C GLY A 53 -88.87 -82.95 2.82
N LYS A 54 -89.39 -84.11 3.25
CA LYS A 54 -88.99 -84.79 4.49
C LYS A 54 -88.37 -86.17 4.23
N MET A 55 -87.87 -86.41 3.02
CA MET A 55 -87.15 -87.65 2.74
C MET A 55 -85.79 -87.64 3.43
N VAL A 56 -85.24 -88.81 3.74
CA VAL A 56 -83.89 -88.94 4.34
C VAL A 56 -82.83 -88.30 3.44
N SER A 57 -82.99 -88.38 2.11
CA SER A 57 -82.14 -87.68 1.13
C SER A 57 -82.20 -86.16 1.28
N ASP A 58 -83.38 -85.59 1.48
CA ASP A 58 -83.60 -84.14 1.61
C ASP A 58 -82.99 -83.63 2.91
N ILE A 59 -83.17 -84.37 4.00
CA ILE A 59 -82.56 -84.09 5.31
C ILE A 59 -81.03 -84.15 5.21
N ASN A 60 -80.48 -85.13 4.49
CA ASN A 60 -79.04 -85.21 4.25
C ASN A 60 -78.51 -84.05 3.41
N GLY A 61 -79.24 -83.63 2.36
CA GLY A 61 -78.91 -82.45 1.57
C GLY A 61 -78.94 -81.16 2.39
N ALA A 62 -80.01 -80.93 3.15
CA ALA A 62 -80.16 -79.77 4.04
C ALA A 62 -79.08 -79.74 5.13
N TRP A 63 -78.73 -80.91 5.68
CA TRP A 63 -77.63 -81.03 6.64
C TRP A 63 -76.27 -80.69 6.02
N GLY A 64 -76.01 -81.11 4.78
CA GLY A 64 -74.81 -80.73 4.03
C GLY A 64 -74.73 -79.22 3.77
N SER A 65 -75.86 -78.57 3.45
CA SER A 65 -75.93 -77.11 3.33
C SER A 65 -75.65 -76.40 4.67
N LEU A 66 -76.15 -76.94 5.79
CA LEU A 66 -75.86 -76.43 7.13
C LEU A 66 -74.36 -76.53 7.44
N GLU A 67 -73.72 -77.67 7.16
CA GLU A 67 -72.28 -77.86 7.37
C GLU A 67 -71.44 -76.89 6.51
N GLY A 68 -71.86 -76.64 5.26
CA GLY A 68 -71.23 -75.64 4.40
C GLY A 68 -71.36 -74.21 4.96
N ALA A 69 -72.54 -73.83 5.43
CA ALA A 69 -72.78 -72.54 6.05
C ALA A 69 -71.98 -72.36 7.35
N GLU A 70 -71.89 -73.40 8.19
CA GLU A 70 -71.08 -73.36 9.41
C GLU A 70 -69.60 -73.18 9.13
N LYS A 71 -69.06 -73.83 8.09
CA LYS A 71 -67.67 -73.64 7.67
C LYS A 71 -67.42 -72.21 7.21
N GLY A 72 -68.32 -71.66 6.40
CA GLY A 72 -68.22 -70.26 5.94
C GLY A 72 -68.31 -69.25 7.10
N TYR A 73 -69.18 -69.50 8.08
CA TYR A 73 -69.30 -68.64 9.26
C TYR A 73 -68.06 -68.70 10.16
N GLU A 74 -67.48 -69.88 10.36
CA GLU A 74 -66.22 -70.05 11.11
C GLU A 74 -65.04 -69.35 10.43
N GLU A 75 -64.88 -69.53 9.12
CA GLU A 75 -63.86 -68.85 8.33
C GLU A 75 -64.01 -67.32 8.39
N TRP A 76 -65.24 -66.82 8.25
CA TRP A 76 -65.55 -65.39 8.38
C TRP A 76 -65.19 -64.86 9.78
N LEU A 77 -65.60 -65.53 10.85
CA LEU A 77 -65.29 -65.13 12.23
C LEU A 77 -63.78 -65.02 12.47
N LEU A 78 -63.01 -66.02 12.03
CA LEU A 78 -61.56 -66.05 12.22
C LEU A 78 -60.85 -64.98 11.40
N ASN A 79 -61.30 -64.73 10.16
CA ASN A 79 -60.77 -63.64 9.33
C ASN A 79 -61.06 -62.27 9.94
N GLU A 80 -62.27 -62.06 10.44
CA GLU A 80 -62.67 -60.79 11.05
C GLU A 80 -61.95 -60.52 12.37
N ILE A 81 -61.76 -61.54 13.21
CA ILE A 81 -60.96 -61.40 14.45
C ILE A 81 -59.51 -61.01 14.12
N ARG A 82 -58.88 -61.66 13.14
CA ARG A 82 -57.51 -61.33 12.70
C ARG A 82 -57.41 -59.91 12.13
N ARG A 83 -58.41 -59.48 11.36
CA ARG A 83 -58.49 -58.12 10.82
C ARG A 83 -58.59 -57.08 11.95
N LEU A 84 -59.48 -57.29 12.92
CA LEU A 84 -59.65 -56.39 14.05
C LEU A 84 -58.41 -56.34 14.96
N GLU A 85 -57.73 -57.47 15.16
CA GLU A 85 -56.48 -57.51 15.93
C GLU A 85 -55.35 -56.72 15.23
N ARG A 86 -55.21 -56.87 13.90
CA ARG A 86 -54.28 -56.04 13.11
C ARG A 86 -54.63 -54.57 13.18
N LEU A 87 -55.90 -54.20 13.06
CA LEU A 87 -56.37 -52.81 13.18
C LEU A 87 -56.02 -52.19 14.54
N ASP A 88 -56.28 -52.91 15.64
CA ASP A 88 -55.96 -52.41 16.98
C ASP A 88 -54.44 -52.21 17.16
N HIS A 89 -53.63 -53.14 16.64
CA HIS A 89 -52.17 -53.03 16.69
C HIS A 89 -51.65 -51.84 15.85
N LEU A 90 -52.12 -51.69 14.61
CA LEU A 90 -51.74 -50.57 13.74
C LEU A 90 -52.17 -49.23 14.33
N ALA A 91 -53.38 -49.13 14.88
CA ALA A 91 -53.89 -47.91 15.51
C ALA A 91 -53.05 -47.53 16.74
N GLN A 92 -52.66 -48.50 17.57
CA GLN A 92 -51.76 -48.25 18.70
C GLN A 92 -50.38 -47.79 18.22
N LYS A 93 -49.82 -48.44 17.20
CA LYS A 93 -48.52 -48.09 16.61
C LYS A 93 -48.54 -46.68 16.00
N PHE A 94 -49.62 -46.31 15.30
CA PHE A 94 -49.86 -44.97 14.80
C PHE A 94 -49.86 -43.94 15.93
N ARG A 95 -50.67 -44.16 16.98
CA ARG A 95 -50.77 -43.23 18.13
C ARG A 95 -49.41 -42.99 18.79
N GLN A 96 -48.63 -44.05 19.00
CA GLN A 96 -47.30 -43.96 19.61
C GLN A 96 -46.32 -43.20 18.71
N LYS A 97 -46.20 -43.57 17.43
CA LYS A 97 -45.28 -42.92 16.50
C LYS A 97 -45.62 -41.46 16.27
N ALA A 98 -46.91 -41.14 16.10
CA ALA A 98 -47.39 -39.77 15.94
C ALA A 98 -47.09 -38.91 17.17
N ALA A 99 -47.36 -39.41 18.39
CA ALA A 99 -47.08 -38.67 19.62
C ALA A 99 -45.57 -38.38 19.81
N ILE A 100 -44.70 -39.35 19.50
CA ILE A 100 -43.25 -39.16 19.58
C ILE A 100 -42.76 -38.14 18.54
N HIS A 101 -43.36 -38.15 17.34
CA HIS A 101 -43.02 -37.17 16.30
C HIS A 101 -43.46 -35.75 16.71
N GLU A 102 -44.70 -35.58 17.16
CA GLU A 102 -45.24 -34.30 17.62
C GLU A 102 -44.43 -33.71 18.78
N ALA A 103 -44.04 -34.53 19.75
CA ALA A 103 -43.17 -34.12 20.86
C ALA A 103 -41.77 -33.67 20.39
N TRP A 104 -41.25 -34.28 19.32
CA TRP A 104 -39.97 -33.85 18.74
C TRP A 104 -40.10 -32.55 17.94
N THR A 105 -41.24 -32.30 17.28
CA THR A 105 -41.48 -31.06 16.53
C THR A 105 -41.74 -29.84 17.41
N GLU A 106 -42.12 -30.04 18.67
CA GLU A 106 -42.42 -28.96 19.62
C GLU A 106 -41.24 -27.98 19.76
N GLY A 107 -41.50 -26.68 19.53
CA GLY A 107 -40.50 -25.61 19.63
C GLY A 107 -39.52 -25.48 18.46
N LYS A 108 -39.47 -26.44 17.51
CA LYS A 108 -38.55 -26.36 16.36
C LYS A 108 -38.91 -25.23 15.41
N GLU A 109 -40.21 -24.99 15.19
CA GLU A 109 -40.68 -23.88 14.36
C GLU A 109 -40.25 -22.51 14.92
N GLU A 110 -40.42 -22.31 16.23
CA GLU A 110 -40.01 -21.07 16.90
C GLU A 110 -38.49 -20.87 16.80
N MET A 111 -37.71 -21.94 16.97
CA MET A 111 -36.26 -21.90 16.78
C MET A 111 -35.88 -21.44 15.37
N LEU A 112 -36.52 -22.01 14.34
CA LEU A 112 -36.22 -21.70 12.94
C LEU A 112 -36.56 -20.24 12.57
N GLN A 113 -37.57 -19.66 13.20
CA GLN A 113 -38.02 -18.28 12.95
C GLN A 113 -37.16 -17.21 13.61
N LYS A 114 -36.24 -17.57 14.53
CA LYS A 114 -35.35 -16.60 15.19
C LYS A 114 -34.48 -15.87 14.16
N ARG A 115 -34.36 -14.55 14.29
CA ARG A 115 -33.51 -13.71 13.41
C ARG A 115 -32.19 -13.34 14.09
N ASP A 116 -31.63 -14.27 14.86
CA ASP A 116 -30.38 -14.13 15.61
C ASP A 116 -29.15 -13.87 14.71
N PHE A 117 -29.22 -14.29 13.45
CA PHE A 117 -28.18 -14.05 12.46
C PHE A 117 -28.02 -12.59 12.04
N GLU A 118 -29.04 -11.73 12.19
CA GLU A 118 -29.00 -10.33 11.73
C GLU A 118 -28.05 -9.45 12.56
N THR A 119 -27.85 -9.83 13.82
CA THR A 119 -26.98 -9.13 14.77
C THR A 119 -25.72 -9.92 15.11
N ALA A 120 -25.48 -11.05 14.44
CA ALA A 120 -24.37 -11.95 14.74
C ALA A 120 -23.05 -11.39 14.20
N SER A 121 -21.96 -11.60 14.93
CA SER A 121 -20.60 -11.40 14.41
C SER A 121 -20.21 -12.51 13.43
N LEU A 122 -19.11 -12.34 12.69
CA LEU A 122 -18.63 -13.36 11.74
C LEU A 122 -18.32 -14.71 12.43
N SER A 123 -17.83 -14.70 13.67
CA SER A 123 -17.64 -15.95 14.43
C SER A 123 -18.96 -16.57 14.89
N ASP A 124 -19.92 -15.73 15.28
CA ASP A 124 -21.22 -16.20 15.77
C ASP A 124 -22.05 -16.80 14.63
N ILE A 125 -22.05 -16.19 13.44
CA ILE A 125 -22.77 -16.72 12.27
C ILE A 125 -22.22 -18.08 11.84
N LYS A 126 -20.88 -18.25 11.86
CA LYS A 126 -20.23 -19.54 11.57
C LYS A 126 -20.61 -20.61 12.60
N ALA A 127 -20.70 -20.23 13.88
CA ALA A 127 -21.18 -21.13 14.91
C ALA A 127 -22.66 -21.49 14.74
N LEU A 128 -23.51 -20.53 14.34
CA LEU A 128 -24.93 -20.75 14.04
C LEU A 128 -25.11 -21.68 12.84
N LEU A 129 -24.35 -21.50 11.76
CA LEU A 129 -24.36 -22.39 10.59
C LEU A 129 -24.03 -23.83 10.97
N LYS A 130 -22.98 -24.05 11.76
CA LYS A 130 -22.61 -25.39 12.23
C LYS A 130 -23.70 -26.03 13.11
N LYS A 131 -24.38 -25.24 13.95
CA LYS A 131 -25.54 -25.72 14.71
C LYS A 131 -26.72 -26.06 13.81
N HIS A 132 -26.93 -25.27 12.76
CA HIS A 132 -28.00 -25.48 11.78
C HIS A 132 -27.75 -26.73 10.92
N GLU A 133 -26.50 -27.00 10.52
CA GLU A 133 -26.11 -28.22 9.83
C GLU A 133 -26.39 -29.48 10.68
N ALA A 134 -26.09 -29.41 11.99
CA ALA A 134 -26.43 -30.50 12.92
C ALA A 134 -27.95 -30.70 13.03
N PHE A 135 -28.74 -29.61 12.99
CA PHE A 135 -30.20 -29.67 12.97
C PHE A 135 -30.73 -30.28 11.66
N GLU A 136 -30.17 -29.92 10.51
CA GLU A 136 -30.52 -30.50 9.20
C GLU A 136 -30.24 -32.01 9.15
N SER A 137 -29.14 -32.45 9.76
CA SER A 137 -28.83 -33.87 9.90
C SER A 137 -29.84 -34.61 10.80
N ASP A 138 -30.21 -34.03 11.95
CA ASP A 138 -31.26 -34.57 12.83
C ASP A 138 -32.62 -34.62 12.11
N LEU A 139 -32.97 -33.56 11.36
CA LEU A 139 -34.17 -33.50 10.54
C LEU A 139 -34.18 -34.63 9.50
N ALA A 140 -33.09 -34.84 8.75
CA ALA A 140 -33.01 -35.91 7.76
C ALA A 140 -33.21 -37.31 8.38
N ALA A 141 -32.71 -37.55 9.60
CA ALA A 141 -32.89 -38.81 10.30
C ALA A 141 -34.36 -39.09 10.70
N HIS A 142 -35.20 -38.05 10.78
CA HIS A 142 -36.61 -38.15 11.14
C HIS A 142 -37.55 -38.38 9.93
N GLN A 143 -37.04 -38.30 8.70
CA GLN A 143 -37.80 -38.51 7.46
C GLN A 143 -38.51 -39.87 7.43
N ASP A 144 -37.78 -40.96 7.69
CA ASP A 144 -38.32 -42.33 7.72
C ASP A 144 -39.48 -42.48 8.73
N ARG A 145 -39.45 -41.72 9.83
CA ARG A 145 -40.54 -41.77 10.82
C ARG A 145 -41.84 -41.20 10.26
N VAL A 146 -41.77 -40.10 9.50
CA VAL A 146 -42.94 -39.47 8.88
C VAL A 146 -43.52 -40.40 7.80
N GLU A 147 -42.65 -40.98 6.97
CA GLU A 147 -43.06 -41.96 5.95
C GLU A 147 -43.76 -43.19 6.56
N GLN A 148 -43.24 -43.71 7.68
CA GLN A 148 -43.89 -44.81 8.40
C GLN A 148 -45.23 -44.42 9.01
N ILE A 149 -45.39 -43.20 9.52
CA ILE A 149 -46.68 -42.72 10.05
C ILE A 149 -47.72 -42.67 8.92
N ALA A 150 -47.34 -42.13 7.76
CA ALA A 150 -48.19 -42.07 6.58
C ALA A 150 -48.57 -43.46 6.05
N ALA A 151 -47.60 -44.38 5.96
CA ALA A 151 -47.84 -45.76 5.52
C ALA A 151 -48.81 -46.51 6.46
N ILE A 152 -48.66 -46.35 7.78
CA ILE A 152 -49.58 -46.97 8.75
C ILE A 152 -50.99 -46.36 8.65
N ALA A 153 -51.10 -45.04 8.45
CA ALA A 153 -52.38 -44.37 8.26
C ALA A 153 -53.09 -44.87 6.98
N GLN A 154 -52.34 -45.05 5.90
CA GLN A 154 -52.87 -45.64 4.67
C GLN A 154 -53.35 -47.08 4.88
N GLU A 155 -52.57 -47.93 5.54
CA GLU A 155 -52.95 -49.31 5.84
C GLU A 155 -54.21 -49.39 6.72
N LEU A 156 -54.36 -48.47 7.68
CA LEU A 156 -55.59 -48.34 8.48
C LEU A 156 -56.81 -47.98 7.62
N ASN A 157 -56.64 -47.14 6.60
CA ASN A 157 -57.72 -46.83 5.65
C ASN A 157 -58.10 -48.01 4.77
N GLU A 158 -57.11 -48.74 4.24
CA GLU A 158 -57.33 -49.93 3.40
C GLU A 158 -58.08 -51.04 4.14
N LEU A 159 -57.97 -51.06 5.47
CA LEU A 159 -58.67 -52.00 6.35
C LEU A 159 -60.00 -51.42 6.91
N ASP A 160 -60.50 -50.30 6.39
CA ASP A 160 -61.75 -49.65 6.84
C ASP A 160 -61.80 -49.44 8.38
N TYR A 161 -60.75 -48.83 8.93
CA TYR A 161 -60.71 -48.50 10.37
C TYR A 161 -61.80 -47.49 10.76
N TYR A 162 -62.47 -47.72 11.88
CA TYR A 162 -63.63 -46.91 12.29
C TYR A 162 -63.32 -45.42 12.51
N ASP A 163 -62.09 -45.10 12.95
CA ASP A 163 -61.62 -43.74 13.23
C ASP A 163 -60.59 -43.26 12.20
N SER A 164 -60.64 -43.83 10.99
CA SER A 164 -59.86 -43.37 9.83
C SER A 164 -59.93 -41.84 9.61
N PRO A 165 -61.09 -41.16 9.74
CA PRO A 165 -61.14 -39.71 9.59
C PRO A 165 -60.20 -38.95 10.54
N SER A 166 -60.14 -39.34 11.82
CA SER A 166 -59.26 -38.69 12.80
C SER A 166 -57.79 -39.03 12.58
N VAL A 167 -57.49 -40.28 12.21
CA VAL A 167 -56.13 -40.73 11.84
C VAL A 167 -55.62 -39.92 10.64
N ASN A 168 -56.43 -39.79 9.59
CA ASN A 168 -56.08 -39.03 8.39
C ASN A 168 -55.90 -37.54 8.68
N ALA A 169 -56.81 -36.93 9.44
CA ALA A 169 -56.68 -35.54 9.83
C ALA A 169 -55.40 -35.28 10.63
N ARG A 170 -55.01 -36.21 11.52
CA ARG A 170 -53.75 -36.10 12.28
C ARG A 170 -52.52 -36.34 11.41
N CYS A 171 -52.55 -37.35 10.54
CA CYS A 171 -51.47 -37.64 9.61
C CYS A 171 -51.23 -36.45 8.66
N GLN A 172 -52.30 -35.86 8.13
CA GLN A 172 -52.20 -34.68 7.27
C GLN A 172 -51.54 -33.51 8.00
N ARG A 173 -51.95 -33.21 9.23
CA ARG A 173 -51.29 -32.15 10.02
C ARG A 173 -49.80 -32.40 10.24
N ILE A 174 -49.41 -33.65 10.48
CA ILE A 174 -48.00 -34.04 10.63
C ILE A 174 -47.24 -33.83 9.31
N CYS A 175 -47.81 -34.25 8.18
CA CYS A 175 -47.19 -34.05 6.87
C CYS A 175 -47.09 -32.56 6.50
N ASP A 176 -48.16 -31.78 6.70
CA ASP A 176 -48.17 -30.34 6.45
C ASP A 176 -47.13 -29.62 7.32
N GLN A 177 -47.01 -29.99 8.59
CA GLN A 177 -46.01 -29.45 9.51
C GLN A 177 -44.60 -29.84 9.09
N TRP A 178 -44.39 -31.08 8.63
CA TRP A 178 -43.10 -31.55 8.14
C TRP A 178 -42.64 -30.77 6.91
N ASP A 179 -43.52 -30.57 5.94
CA ASP A 179 -43.24 -29.80 4.73
C ASP A 179 -42.93 -28.33 5.09
N ALA A 180 -43.69 -27.74 6.02
CA ALA A 180 -43.44 -26.40 6.53
C ALA A 180 -42.08 -26.28 7.26
N LEU A 181 -41.73 -27.26 8.10
CA LEU A 181 -40.43 -27.33 8.77
C LEU A 181 -39.29 -27.43 7.76
N GLY A 182 -39.43 -28.26 6.72
CA GLY A 182 -38.45 -28.36 5.63
C GLY A 182 -38.25 -27.02 4.92
N ALA A 183 -39.35 -26.35 4.54
CA ALA A 183 -39.29 -25.04 3.89
C ALA A 183 -38.68 -23.94 4.79
N MET A 184 -39.02 -23.91 6.08
CA MET A 184 -38.43 -22.96 7.04
C MET A 184 -36.95 -23.24 7.29
N THR A 185 -36.55 -24.50 7.33
CA THR A 185 -35.15 -24.92 7.49
C THR A 185 -34.31 -24.44 6.31
N GLN A 186 -34.78 -24.68 5.09
CA GLN A 186 -34.12 -24.21 3.87
C GLN A 186 -34.02 -22.68 3.85
N LYS A 187 -35.12 -21.97 4.12
CA LYS A 187 -35.14 -20.50 4.14
C LYS A 187 -34.16 -19.93 5.18
N ARG A 188 -34.06 -20.57 6.35
CA ARG A 188 -33.09 -20.19 7.38
C ARG A 188 -31.66 -20.47 6.92
N SER A 189 -31.40 -21.62 6.32
CA SER A 189 -30.08 -22.00 5.77
C SER A 189 -29.59 -20.97 4.75
N GLU A 190 -30.45 -20.60 3.79
CA GLU A 190 -30.17 -19.55 2.80
C GLU A 190 -29.88 -18.18 3.45
N ALA A 191 -30.66 -17.80 4.47
CA ALA A 191 -30.44 -16.55 5.19
C ALA A 191 -29.12 -16.53 5.99
N LEU A 192 -28.77 -17.64 6.64
CA LEU A 192 -27.52 -17.80 7.37
C LEU A 192 -26.32 -17.72 6.43
N GLN A 193 -26.33 -18.48 5.33
CA GLN A 193 -25.27 -18.49 4.33
C GLN A 193 -25.09 -17.12 3.66
N ARG A 194 -26.20 -16.47 3.31
CA ARG A 194 -26.15 -15.11 2.76
C ARG A 194 -25.51 -14.12 3.73
N THR A 195 -25.86 -14.21 5.01
CA THR A 195 -25.31 -13.31 6.04
C THR A 195 -23.83 -13.59 6.28
N GLU A 196 -23.42 -14.85 6.33
CA GLU A 196 -22.01 -15.24 6.38
C GLU A 196 -21.22 -14.66 5.21
N GLN A 197 -21.70 -14.87 3.98
CA GLN A 197 -21.02 -14.39 2.77
C GLN A 197 -20.85 -12.86 2.78
N LEU A 198 -21.87 -12.13 3.24
CA LEU A 198 -21.81 -10.67 3.39
C LEU A 198 -20.74 -10.26 4.41
N LEU A 199 -20.73 -10.91 5.58
CA LEU A 199 -19.76 -10.62 6.63
C LEU A 199 -18.33 -10.98 6.21
N GLU A 200 -18.11 -12.10 5.52
CA GLU A 200 -16.81 -12.48 4.96
C GLU A 200 -16.32 -11.48 3.90
N THR A 201 -17.22 -11.01 3.05
CA THR A 201 -16.89 -9.98 2.04
C THR A 201 -16.44 -8.69 2.73
N ILE A 202 -17.17 -8.23 3.74
CA ILE A 202 -16.81 -7.01 4.47
C ILE A 202 -15.48 -7.19 5.21
N ASP A 203 -15.27 -8.33 5.87
CA ASP A 203 -14.03 -8.66 6.58
C ASP A 203 -12.81 -8.63 5.65
N GLN A 204 -12.94 -9.24 4.46
CA GLN A 204 -11.90 -9.24 3.44
C GLN A 204 -11.60 -7.83 2.91
N LEU A 205 -12.61 -7.00 2.72
CA LEU A 205 -12.44 -5.60 2.31
C LEU A 205 -11.76 -4.77 3.41
N TYR A 206 -12.10 -4.99 4.69
CA TYR A 206 -11.41 -4.34 5.80
C TYR A 206 -9.94 -4.72 5.87
N LEU A 207 -9.61 -5.99 5.63
CA LEU A 207 -8.24 -6.47 5.59
C LEU A 207 -7.48 -5.86 4.40
N GLU A 208 -8.10 -5.79 3.22
CA GLU A 208 -7.49 -5.15 2.05
C GLU A 208 -7.21 -3.66 2.29
N PHE A 209 -8.19 -2.94 2.85
CA PHE A 209 -8.02 -1.55 3.26
C PHE A 209 -6.81 -1.41 4.19
N ALA A 210 -6.73 -2.22 5.25
CA ALA A 210 -5.63 -2.14 6.23
C ALA A 210 -4.27 -2.41 5.58
N LYS A 211 -4.19 -3.41 4.70
CA LYS A 211 -2.97 -3.78 3.98
C LYS A 211 -2.46 -2.67 3.06
N ARG A 212 -3.35 -1.90 2.44
CA ARG A 212 -2.99 -0.80 1.53
C ARG A 212 -2.78 0.53 2.27
N ALA A 213 -3.60 0.81 3.28
CA ALA A 213 -3.53 2.03 4.08
C ALA A 213 -2.22 2.15 4.86
N ALA A 214 -1.68 1.06 5.41
CA ALA A 214 -0.45 1.09 6.18
C ALA A 214 0.78 1.60 5.38
N PRO A 215 1.17 0.99 4.24
CA PRO A 215 2.30 1.48 3.44
C PRO A 215 2.02 2.86 2.84
N PHE A 216 0.78 3.15 2.44
CA PHE A 216 0.41 4.47 1.92
C PHE A 216 0.55 5.56 2.99
N ASN A 217 0.17 5.26 4.23
CA ASN A 217 0.36 6.15 5.37
C ASN A 217 1.85 6.44 5.61
N ASN A 218 2.70 5.41 5.60
CA ASN A 218 4.14 5.58 5.78
C ASN A 218 4.76 6.39 4.63
N TRP A 219 4.30 6.18 3.40
CA TRP A 219 4.72 6.99 2.26
C TRP A 219 4.36 8.47 2.45
N MET A 220 3.15 8.78 2.92
CA MET A 220 2.75 10.16 3.20
C MET A 220 3.59 10.79 4.31
N GLU A 221 3.93 10.03 5.36
CA GLU A 221 4.82 10.50 6.44
C GLU A 221 6.22 10.82 5.91
N GLY A 222 6.85 9.90 5.17
CA GLY A 222 8.15 10.13 4.55
C GLY A 222 8.13 11.31 3.56
N ALA A 223 7.08 11.42 2.75
CA ALA A 223 6.91 12.55 1.83
C ALA A 223 6.79 13.90 2.57
N MET A 224 6.09 13.94 3.71
CA MET A 224 6.03 15.16 4.53
C MET A 224 7.40 15.51 5.10
N GLU A 225 8.16 14.52 5.60
CA GLU A 225 9.52 14.72 6.09
C GLU A 225 10.46 15.25 5.00
N ASP A 226 10.49 14.61 3.83
CA ASP A 226 11.35 15.00 2.70
C ASP A 226 11.02 16.41 2.17
N LEU A 227 9.73 16.78 2.12
CA LEU A 227 9.31 18.11 1.67
C LEU A 227 9.70 19.21 2.66
N GLN A 228 9.78 18.88 3.95
CA GLN A 228 10.15 19.81 5.02
C GLN A 228 11.64 19.80 5.34
N ASP A 229 12.43 18.93 4.70
CA ASP A 229 13.86 18.79 4.97
C ASP A 229 14.64 20.07 4.66
N THR A 230 15.53 20.47 5.56
CA THR A 230 16.37 21.65 5.40
C THR A 230 17.62 21.31 4.59
N PHE A 231 17.87 22.03 3.49
CA PHE A 231 19.02 21.80 2.62
C PHE A 231 19.99 22.98 2.61
N ILE A 232 21.27 22.68 2.37
CA ILE A 232 22.34 23.64 2.18
C ILE A 232 23.05 23.30 0.87
N VAL A 233 23.22 24.28 0.00
CA VAL A 233 23.86 24.14 -1.31
C VAL A 233 24.85 25.29 -1.53
N HIS A 234 25.91 25.02 -2.29
CA HIS A 234 26.99 25.96 -2.57
C HIS A 234 27.24 26.15 -4.07
N THR A 235 26.57 25.34 -4.90
CA THR A 235 26.71 25.35 -6.35
C THR A 235 25.35 25.27 -7.07
N ILE A 236 25.33 25.72 -8.32
CA ILE A 236 24.15 25.61 -9.18
C ILE A 236 23.81 24.13 -9.49
N GLU A 237 24.82 23.27 -9.62
CA GLU A 237 24.62 21.85 -9.95
C GLU A 237 23.90 21.11 -8.81
N GLU A 238 24.25 21.39 -7.55
CA GLU A 238 23.59 20.81 -6.38
C GLU A 238 22.10 21.18 -6.31
N ILE A 239 21.75 22.46 -6.49
CA ILE A 239 20.35 22.91 -6.44
C ILE A 239 19.54 22.41 -7.65
N GLN A 240 20.19 22.23 -8.81
CA GLN A 240 19.57 21.58 -9.97
C GLN A 240 19.29 20.09 -9.72
N GLY A 241 20.19 19.41 -9.01
CA GLY A 241 19.97 18.04 -8.55
C GLY A 241 18.74 17.93 -7.64
N LEU A 242 18.64 18.79 -6.63
CA LEU A 242 17.47 18.84 -5.72
C LEU A 242 16.17 19.18 -6.46
N SER A 243 16.22 20.14 -7.39
CA SER A 243 15.08 20.50 -8.24
C SER A 243 14.62 19.31 -9.09
N THR A 244 15.56 18.58 -9.68
CA THR A 244 15.26 17.39 -10.50
C THR A 244 14.65 16.27 -9.66
N ALA A 245 15.17 16.03 -8.45
CA ALA A 245 14.61 15.05 -7.53
C ALA A 245 13.17 15.43 -7.11
N HIS A 246 12.92 16.72 -6.87
CA HIS A 246 11.58 17.21 -6.56
C HIS A 246 10.60 17.06 -7.73
N GLU A 247 11.03 17.32 -8.97
CA GLU A 247 10.22 17.04 -10.17
C GLU A 247 9.89 15.56 -10.32
N GLN A 248 10.85 14.67 -10.07
CA GLN A 248 10.62 13.22 -10.07
C GLN A 248 9.60 12.81 -9.00
N PHE A 249 9.72 13.36 -7.78
CA PHE A 249 8.73 13.16 -6.73
C PHE A 249 7.34 13.63 -7.16
N LYS A 250 7.20 14.84 -7.72
CA LYS A 250 5.92 15.36 -8.23
C LYS A 250 5.31 14.45 -9.30
N ALA A 251 6.14 13.81 -10.13
CA ALA A 251 5.69 12.84 -11.13
C ALA A 251 5.02 11.59 -10.51
N THR A 252 5.32 11.25 -9.26
CA THR A 252 4.68 10.12 -8.53
C THR A 252 3.32 10.48 -7.92
N LEU A 253 3.02 11.78 -7.72
CA LEU A 253 1.80 12.23 -7.05
C LEU A 253 0.49 11.78 -7.75
N PRO A 254 0.38 11.77 -9.09
CA PRO A 254 -0.84 11.27 -9.74
C PRO A 254 -1.11 9.79 -9.48
N GLU A 255 -0.05 8.97 -9.39
CA GLU A 255 -0.17 7.55 -9.06
C GLU A 255 -0.52 7.36 -7.59
N ALA A 256 0.09 8.14 -6.69
CA ALA A 256 -0.26 8.16 -5.28
C ALA A 256 -1.73 8.59 -5.04
N ASP A 257 -2.26 9.54 -5.81
CA ASP A 257 -3.69 9.91 -5.72
C ASP A 257 -4.61 8.78 -6.21
N LYS A 258 -4.22 8.03 -7.25
CA LYS A 258 -4.97 6.83 -7.67
C LYS A 258 -5.00 5.78 -6.56
N GLU A 259 -3.89 5.57 -5.88
CA GLU A 259 -3.82 4.65 -4.74
C GLU A 259 -4.73 5.11 -3.60
N ARG A 260 -4.69 6.41 -3.26
CA ARG A 260 -5.62 7.02 -2.28
C ARG A 260 -7.08 6.79 -2.68
N GLN A 261 -7.45 7.08 -3.92
CA GLN A 261 -8.82 6.89 -4.42
C GLN A 261 -9.25 5.43 -4.34
N ALA A 262 -8.37 4.49 -4.65
CA ALA A 262 -8.66 3.07 -4.53
C ALA A 262 -8.84 2.63 -3.07
N ILE A 263 -7.99 3.10 -2.14
CA ILE A 263 -8.14 2.85 -0.70
C ILE A 263 -9.48 3.38 -0.18
N LEU A 264 -9.85 4.62 -0.55
CA LEU A 264 -11.15 5.20 -0.18
C LEU A 264 -12.32 4.46 -0.85
N GLY A 265 -12.12 3.97 -2.08
CA GLY A 265 -13.09 3.15 -2.80
C GLY A 265 -13.49 1.90 -2.03
N ILE A 266 -12.51 1.19 -1.45
CA ILE A 266 -12.77 0.01 -0.60
C ILE A 266 -13.65 0.37 0.59
N HIS A 267 -13.33 1.46 1.31
CA HIS A 267 -14.14 1.91 2.45
C HIS A 267 -15.58 2.29 2.04
N ASN A 268 -15.73 2.95 0.90
CA ASN A 268 -17.05 3.31 0.36
C ASN A 268 -17.87 2.07 -0.04
N GLU A 269 -17.22 1.05 -0.57
CA GLU A 269 -17.87 -0.22 -0.89
C GLU A 269 -18.38 -0.93 0.36
N ILE A 270 -17.58 -0.98 1.43
CA ILE A 270 -18.01 -1.49 2.73
C ILE A 270 -19.25 -0.72 3.23
N ALA A 271 -19.18 0.61 3.24
CA ALA A 271 -20.30 1.46 3.68
C ALA A 271 -21.57 1.20 2.85
N LYS A 272 -21.43 1.00 1.54
CA LYS A 272 -22.54 0.68 0.64
C LYS A 272 -23.15 -0.70 0.95
N ILE A 273 -22.34 -1.72 1.20
CA ILE A 273 -22.82 -3.06 1.55
C ILE A 273 -23.60 -3.00 2.87
N VAL A 274 -23.03 -2.36 3.89
CA VAL A 274 -23.66 -2.20 5.21
C VAL A 274 -24.99 -1.46 5.10
N GLN A 275 -25.04 -0.35 4.34
CA GLN A 275 -26.27 0.42 4.14
C GLN A 275 -27.33 -0.36 3.35
N THR A 276 -26.93 -1.14 2.34
CA THR A 276 -27.87 -1.87 1.48
C THR A 276 -28.51 -3.03 2.23
N TYR A 277 -27.72 -3.80 2.97
CA TYR A 277 -28.16 -5.04 3.61
C TYR A 277 -28.46 -4.90 5.11
N HIS A 278 -28.30 -3.71 5.69
CA HIS A 278 -28.59 -3.41 7.09
C HIS A 278 -27.85 -4.35 8.07
N VAL A 279 -26.64 -4.75 7.69
CA VAL A 279 -25.80 -5.65 8.50
C VAL A 279 -25.26 -4.89 9.70
N ASN A 280 -25.42 -5.44 10.89
CA ASN A 280 -24.98 -4.78 12.12
C ASN A 280 -23.47 -4.98 12.33
N MET A 281 -22.65 -4.22 11.59
CA MET A 281 -21.23 -4.11 11.87
C MET A 281 -20.93 -2.76 12.50
N ALA A 282 -20.29 -2.79 13.67
CA ALA A 282 -19.64 -1.61 14.23
C ALA A 282 -18.63 -1.13 13.18
N GLY A 283 -18.84 0.07 12.62
CA GLY A 283 -18.12 0.59 11.45
C GLY A 283 -16.64 0.94 11.68
N ILE A 284 -15.94 0.13 12.47
CA ILE A 284 -14.54 0.28 12.85
C ILE A 284 -13.78 -0.91 12.28
N ASN A 285 -12.72 -0.62 11.53
CA ASN A 285 -11.86 -1.65 10.96
C ASN A 285 -11.07 -2.35 12.08
N PRO A 286 -11.15 -3.68 12.24
CA PRO A 286 -10.43 -4.41 13.30
C PRO A 286 -8.92 -4.58 13.03
N TYR A 287 -8.46 -4.33 11.79
CA TYR A 287 -7.09 -4.61 11.36
C TYR A 287 -6.16 -3.40 11.33
N THR A 288 -6.69 -2.18 11.48
CA THR A 288 -5.89 -0.95 11.49
C THR A 288 -6.59 0.16 12.27
N THR A 289 -5.80 1.04 12.87
CA THR A 289 -6.29 2.26 13.52
C THR A 289 -6.44 3.42 12.54
N ILE A 290 -5.86 3.31 11.34
CA ILE A 290 -5.86 4.36 10.33
C ILE A 290 -7.27 4.47 9.73
N ASN A 291 -7.85 5.66 9.78
CA ASN A 291 -9.16 5.93 9.18
C ASN A 291 -9.07 6.79 7.91
N THR A 292 -10.17 6.86 7.16
CA THR A 292 -10.24 7.62 5.89
C THR A 292 -10.07 9.12 6.08
N GLN A 293 -10.44 9.67 7.24
CA GLN A 293 -10.26 11.09 7.54
C GLN A 293 -8.79 11.44 7.74
N GLU A 294 -8.05 10.60 8.47
CA GLU A 294 -6.61 10.74 8.67
C GLU A 294 -5.83 10.66 7.35
N ILE A 295 -6.19 9.71 6.48
CA ILE A 295 -5.58 9.58 5.15
C ILE A 295 -5.77 10.86 4.34
N ASN A 296 -7.00 11.38 4.28
CA ASN A 296 -7.29 12.62 3.56
C ASN A 296 -6.56 13.83 4.16
N ALA A 297 -6.54 13.93 5.49
CA ALA A 297 -5.85 15.03 6.17
C ALA A 297 -4.33 15.01 5.90
N LYS A 298 -3.68 13.83 5.89
CA LYS A 298 -2.25 13.71 5.55
C LYS A 298 -2.01 14.00 4.08
N TRP A 299 -2.87 13.53 3.18
CA TRP A 299 -2.79 13.82 1.76
C TRP A 299 -2.87 15.33 1.46
N ASP A 300 -3.80 16.03 2.10
CA ASP A 300 -3.96 17.48 1.95
C ASP A 300 -2.72 18.24 2.44
N LYS A 301 -2.08 17.77 3.52
CA LYS A 301 -0.79 18.32 4.00
C LYS A 301 0.31 18.12 2.97
N VAL A 302 0.48 16.91 2.41
CA VAL A 302 1.46 16.65 1.34
C VAL A 302 1.22 17.59 0.16
N LYS A 303 -0.03 17.70 -0.31
CA LYS A 303 -0.43 18.61 -1.39
C LYS A 303 -0.11 20.07 -1.10
N HIS A 304 -0.23 20.50 0.15
CA HIS A 304 0.10 21.87 0.57
C HIS A 304 1.60 22.12 0.65
N LEU A 305 2.40 21.13 1.04
CA LEU A 305 3.86 21.24 1.16
C LEU A 305 4.58 21.26 -0.19
N VAL A 306 4.05 20.58 -1.21
CA VAL A 306 4.63 20.55 -2.57
C VAL A 306 4.91 21.96 -3.13
N PRO A 307 3.93 22.89 -3.24
CA PRO A 307 4.19 24.22 -3.77
C PRO A 307 5.11 25.07 -2.87
N GLN A 308 5.13 24.80 -1.55
CA GLN A 308 6.08 25.48 -0.66
C GLN A 308 7.52 25.03 -0.94
N ARG A 309 7.71 23.74 -1.20
CA ARG A 309 9.01 23.18 -1.58
C ARG A 309 9.48 23.70 -2.93
N ASP A 310 8.57 23.78 -3.92
CA ASP A 310 8.84 24.41 -5.22
C ASP A 310 9.38 25.83 -5.04
N GLN A 311 8.70 26.65 -4.23
CA GLN A 311 9.09 28.03 -4.00
C GLN A 311 10.46 28.14 -3.31
N ALA A 312 10.72 27.32 -2.29
CA ALA A 312 12.02 27.29 -1.60
C ALA A 312 13.18 26.91 -2.54
N LEU A 313 12.96 25.95 -3.45
CA LEU A 313 13.94 25.54 -4.45
C LEU A 313 14.19 26.65 -5.49
N ILE A 314 13.15 27.35 -5.94
CA ILE A 314 13.26 28.48 -6.88
C ILE A 314 14.06 29.63 -6.26
N GLU A 315 13.78 29.98 -5.00
CA GLU A 315 14.49 31.04 -4.30
C GLU A 315 15.98 30.72 -4.12
N GLU A 316 16.30 29.48 -3.72
CA GLU A 316 17.70 29.07 -3.57
C GLU A 316 18.40 28.95 -4.94
N HIS A 317 17.72 28.49 -5.98
CA HIS A 317 18.28 28.47 -7.34
C HIS A 317 18.61 29.89 -7.83
N ALA A 318 17.71 30.85 -7.61
CA ALA A 318 17.96 32.26 -7.95
C ALA A 318 19.16 32.83 -7.16
N ARG A 319 19.29 32.45 -5.88
CA ARG A 319 20.45 32.82 -5.05
C ARG A 319 21.76 32.27 -5.63
N GLN A 320 21.80 30.98 -5.96
CA GLN A 320 22.99 30.35 -6.55
C GLN A 320 23.34 30.92 -7.93
N GLN A 321 22.34 31.27 -8.75
CA GLN A 321 22.57 31.98 -10.01
C GLN A 321 23.17 33.37 -9.81
N ASN A 322 22.67 34.12 -8.82
CA ASN A 322 23.23 35.41 -8.46
C ASN A 322 24.68 35.28 -7.96
N ASN A 323 24.96 34.27 -7.13
CA ASN A 323 26.31 33.99 -6.63
C ASN A 323 27.30 33.71 -7.77
N GLU A 324 26.92 32.87 -8.73
CA GLU A 324 27.74 32.59 -9.92
C GLU A 324 27.94 33.83 -10.79
N ARG A 325 26.92 34.70 -10.91
CA ARG A 325 27.05 35.99 -11.63
C ARG A 325 28.08 36.89 -10.95
N LEU A 326 28.03 37.03 -9.63
CA LEU A 326 29.00 37.82 -8.86
C LEU A 326 30.42 37.27 -9.03
N ARG A 327 30.61 35.94 -8.92
CA ARG A 327 31.91 35.28 -9.16
C ARG A 327 32.47 35.64 -10.54
N ARG A 328 31.65 35.53 -11.60
CA ARG A 328 32.07 35.88 -12.97
C ARG A 328 32.35 37.37 -13.14
N GLN A 329 31.54 38.23 -12.54
CA GLN A 329 31.71 39.68 -12.65
C GLN A 329 33.05 40.12 -12.05
N PHE A 330 33.36 39.67 -10.84
CA PHE A 330 34.65 39.90 -10.21
C PHE A 330 35.80 39.34 -11.05
N ALA A 331 35.68 38.08 -11.50
CA ALA A 331 36.73 37.42 -12.28
C ALA A 331 37.01 38.13 -13.61
N ASN A 332 35.98 38.54 -14.35
CA ASN A 332 36.14 39.26 -15.62
C ASN A 332 36.91 40.57 -15.43
N GLN A 333 36.65 41.30 -14.35
CA GLN A 333 37.38 42.52 -14.03
C GLN A 333 38.81 42.21 -13.56
N ALA A 334 38.97 41.30 -12.60
CA ALA A 334 40.26 40.94 -12.03
C ALA A 334 41.23 40.37 -13.08
N ASN A 335 40.74 39.56 -14.02
CA ASN A 335 41.55 38.98 -15.10
C ASN A 335 42.04 40.02 -16.13
N VAL A 336 41.43 41.20 -16.18
CA VAL A 336 41.89 42.33 -17.00
C VAL A 336 42.83 43.24 -16.19
N ILE A 337 42.46 43.51 -14.94
CA ILE A 337 43.20 44.40 -14.03
C ILE A 337 44.55 43.79 -13.64
N GLY A 338 44.58 42.50 -13.29
CA GLY A 338 45.80 41.81 -12.84
C GLY A 338 46.96 41.93 -13.85
N PRO A 339 46.78 41.52 -15.13
CA PRO A 339 47.80 41.69 -16.16
C PRO A 339 48.15 43.16 -16.45
N TRP A 340 47.17 44.07 -16.36
CA TRP A 340 47.41 45.50 -16.54
C TRP A 340 48.37 46.04 -15.48
N ILE A 341 48.21 45.63 -14.22
CA ILE A 341 49.13 45.99 -13.11
C ILE A 341 50.53 45.41 -13.36
N GLN A 342 50.62 44.19 -13.91
CA GLN A 342 51.89 43.52 -14.20
C GLN A 342 52.61 44.04 -15.45
N THR A 343 51.94 44.84 -16.28
CA THR A 343 52.54 45.35 -17.52
C THR A 343 53.68 46.29 -17.17
N LYS A 344 54.91 45.89 -17.51
CA LYS A 344 56.10 46.69 -17.23
C LYS A 344 56.15 47.92 -18.15
N MET A 345 56.53 49.06 -17.59
CA MET A 345 56.91 50.22 -18.39
C MET A 345 58.26 49.96 -19.05
N GLU A 346 58.33 50.12 -20.37
CA GLU A 346 59.59 50.21 -21.10
C GLU A 346 60.09 51.66 -21.03
N MET A 347 61.31 51.85 -20.52
CA MET A 347 61.91 53.17 -20.34
C MET A 347 63.09 53.34 -21.31
N ASN A 348 62.84 54.04 -22.42
CA ASN A 348 63.85 54.33 -23.45
C ASN A 348 63.83 55.84 -23.76
N GLY A 349 64.99 56.44 -23.99
CA GLY A 349 65.13 57.87 -24.33
C GLY A 349 65.89 58.68 -23.28
N THR A 350 65.86 60.01 -23.41
CA THR A 350 66.53 60.95 -22.47
C THR A 350 65.81 61.00 -21.12
N LEU A 351 66.45 61.54 -20.08
CA LEU A 351 65.83 61.67 -18.74
C LEU A 351 64.53 62.47 -18.79
N GLU A 352 64.47 63.50 -19.63
CA GLU A 352 63.27 64.30 -19.89
C GLU A 352 62.16 63.51 -20.59
N ASP A 353 62.52 62.68 -21.57
CA ASP A 353 61.55 61.81 -22.25
C ASP A 353 61.00 60.78 -21.26
N GLN A 354 61.88 60.16 -20.48
CA GLN A 354 61.51 59.19 -19.44
C GLN A 354 60.60 59.81 -18.38
N LEU A 355 60.89 61.02 -17.90
CA LEU A 355 60.04 61.75 -16.96
C LEU A 355 58.67 62.07 -17.58
N THR A 356 58.63 62.49 -18.84
CA THR A 356 57.39 62.78 -19.56
C THR A 356 56.54 61.52 -19.75
N HIS A 357 57.17 60.40 -20.07
CA HIS A 357 56.52 59.08 -20.16
C HIS A 357 55.97 58.64 -18.80
N LEU A 358 56.71 58.81 -17.70
CA LEU A 358 56.25 58.48 -16.35
C LEU A 358 55.07 59.34 -15.91
N ARG A 359 55.10 60.66 -16.16
CA ARG A 359 53.96 61.55 -15.87
C ARG A 359 52.72 61.19 -16.69
N THR A 360 52.91 60.74 -17.93
CA THR A 360 51.81 60.24 -18.77
C THR A 360 51.25 58.94 -18.23
N TYR A 361 52.11 58.03 -17.77
CA TYR A 361 51.70 56.76 -17.18
C TYR A 361 51.03 56.93 -15.81
N GLU A 362 51.53 57.85 -14.97
CA GLU A 362 50.88 58.28 -13.72
C GLU A 362 49.45 58.75 -13.99
N LYS A 363 49.24 59.57 -15.02
CA LYS A 363 47.90 60.00 -15.45
C LYS A 363 47.03 58.84 -15.92
N SER A 364 47.62 57.85 -16.62
CA SER A 364 46.92 56.62 -17.01
C SER A 364 46.43 55.83 -15.80
N ILE A 365 47.24 55.74 -14.74
CA ILE A 365 46.89 55.05 -13.49
C ILE A 365 45.76 55.75 -12.76
N VAL A 366 45.82 57.08 -12.64
CA VAL A 366 44.72 57.87 -12.05
C VAL A 366 43.41 57.63 -12.82
N ASN A 367 43.46 57.56 -14.15
CA ASN A 367 42.29 57.26 -14.98
C ASN A 367 41.79 55.81 -14.82
N TYR A 368 42.65 54.88 -14.42
CA TYR A 368 42.31 53.47 -14.24
C TYR A 368 41.76 53.15 -12.83
N LYS A 369 42.02 54.02 -11.85
CA LYS A 369 41.56 53.92 -10.45
C LYS A 369 40.07 53.57 -10.29
N PRO A 370 39.12 54.15 -11.05
CA PRO A 370 37.70 53.81 -10.91
C PRO A 370 37.38 52.32 -11.15
N LYS A 371 38.18 51.61 -11.96
CA LYS A 371 38.00 50.17 -12.18
C LYS A 371 38.43 49.32 -10.98
N ILE A 372 39.45 49.79 -10.24
CA ILE A 372 39.86 49.17 -8.97
C ILE A 372 38.75 49.36 -7.92
N ASP A 373 38.17 50.56 -7.86
CA ASP A 373 37.06 50.86 -6.94
C ASP A 373 35.81 50.04 -7.28
N GLN A 374 35.54 49.82 -8.57
CA GLN A 374 34.46 48.94 -9.01
C GLN A 374 34.73 47.48 -8.61
N LEU A 375 35.97 46.99 -8.76
CA LEU A 375 36.34 45.63 -8.35
C LEU A 375 36.22 45.43 -6.83
N GLU A 376 36.57 46.45 -6.04
CA GLU A 376 36.39 46.46 -4.59
C GLU A 376 34.91 46.37 -4.20
N GLY A 377 34.04 47.11 -4.89
CA GLY A 377 32.59 47.01 -4.72
C GLY A 377 32.04 45.62 -5.05
N ASP A 378 32.50 45.02 -6.16
CA ASP A 378 32.13 43.65 -6.53
C ASP A 378 32.60 42.62 -5.48
N HIS A 379 33.80 42.82 -4.90
CA HIS A 379 34.32 41.96 -3.84
C HIS A 379 33.48 42.06 -2.56
N GLN A 380 33.04 43.27 -2.19
CA GLN A 380 32.17 43.48 -1.05
C GLN A 380 30.84 42.72 -1.23
N LEU A 381 30.22 42.79 -2.41
CA LEU A 381 28.98 42.05 -2.70
C LEU A 381 29.17 40.52 -2.59
N ILE A 382 30.33 40.00 -3.02
CA ILE A 382 30.69 38.58 -2.87
C ILE A 382 30.80 38.18 -1.39
N GLN A 383 31.43 39.01 -0.56
CA GLN A 383 31.57 38.76 0.87
C GLN A 383 30.23 38.82 1.61
N GLU A 384 29.38 39.81 1.29
CA GLU A 384 28.03 39.94 1.83
C GLU A 384 27.13 38.75 1.45
N ALA A 385 27.36 38.15 0.27
CA ALA A 385 26.72 36.93 -0.18
C ALA A 385 27.35 35.64 0.40
N LEU A 386 28.34 35.74 1.29
CA LEU A 386 29.07 34.63 1.93
C LEU A 386 29.75 33.69 0.92
N ILE A 387 30.27 34.24 -0.18
CA ILE A 387 30.99 33.49 -1.21
C ILE A 387 32.50 33.66 -0.95
N PHE A 388 33.21 32.56 -0.75
CA PHE A 388 34.65 32.59 -0.43
C PHE A 388 35.55 31.98 -1.52
N ASP A 389 34.93 31.41 -2.55
CA ASP A 389 35.61 30.76 -3.66
C ASP A 389 35.27 31.44 -4.99
N ASN A 390 36.24 31.47 -5.91
CA ASN A 390 35.99 31.90 -7.27
C ASN A 390 36.83 31.09 -8.27
N LYS A 391 36.19 30.10 -8.89
CA LYS A 391 36.81 29.22 -9.91
C LYS A 391 37.17 29.92 -11.22
N HIS A 392 36.73 31.15 -11.44
CA HIS A 392 36.88 31.86 -12.72
C HIS A 392 38.12 32.76 -12.78
N THR A 393 38.88 32.89 -11.68
CA THR A 393 40.09 33.70 -11.64
C THR A 393 41.08 33.17 -10.61
N ASN A 394 42.37 33.33 -10.89
CA ASN A 394 43.45 33.08 -9.93
C ASN A 394 43.81 34.34 -9.12
N TYR A 395 43.26 35.49 -9.49
CA TYR A 395 43.46 36.75 -8.79
C TYR A 395 42.47 36.84 -7.62
N THR A 396 42.97 37.11 -6.43
CA THR A 396 42.16 37.47 -5.27
C THR A 396 42.17 38.98 -5.13
N MET A 397 41.21 39.55 -4.38
CA MET A 397 41.22 40.99 -4.15
C MET A 397 42.53 41.44 -3.48
N GLU A 398 43.10 40.61 -2.62
CA GLU A 398 44.38 40.87 -1.98
C GLU A 398 45.54 40.97 -2.98
N HIS A 399 45.61 40.07 -3.96
CA HIS A 399 46.61 40.16 -5.03
C HIS A 399 46.50 41.48 -5.81
N ILE A 400 45.27 41.95 -6.07
CA ILE A 400 45.04 43.20 -6.80
C ILE A 400 45.39 44.43 -5.95
N ARG A 401 45.00 44.46 -4.67
CA ARG A 401 45.32 45.57 -3.76
C ARG A 401 46.82 45.76 -3.61
N VAL A 402 47.53 44.68 -3.25
CA VAL A 402 48.99 44.73 -3.08
C VAL A 402 49.68 45.11 -4.38
N GLY A 403 49.28 44.51 -5.51
CA GLY A 403 49.84 44.85 -6.81
C GLY A 403 49.63 46.32 -7.20
N TRP A 404 48.44 46.85 -6.94
CA TRP A 404 48.10 48.24 -7.24
C TRP A 404 48.86 49.24 -6.35
N GLU A 405 48.94 48.99 -5.05
CA GLU A 405 49.70 49.82 -4.11
C GLU A 405 51.20 49.81 -4.41
N GLN A 406 51.74 48.64 -4.78
CA GLN A 406 53.13 48.50 -5.21
C GLN A 406 53.39 49.26 -6.51
N LEU A 407 52.47 49.24 -7.49
CA LEU A 407 52.58 50.00 -8.73
C LEU A 407 52.63 51.52 -8.45
N LEU A 408 51.73 52.03 -7.62
CA LEU A 408 51.70 53.44 -7.21
C LEU A 408 53.01 53.87 -6.54
N THR A 409 53.50 53.05 -5.61
CA THR A 409 54.74 53.31 -4.88
C THR A 409 55.95 53.27 -5.81
N THR A 410 55.99 52.30 -6.74
CA THR A 410 57.09 52.15 -7.70
C THR A 410 57.20 53.37 -8.59
N ILE A 411 56.09 53.87 -9.13
CA ILE A 411 56.11 55.02 -10.05
C ILE A 411 56.44 56.30 -9.32
N ALA A 412 55.88 56.52 -8.12
CA ALA A 412 56.24 57.67 -7.30
C ALA A 412 57.74 57.67 -6.98
N ARG A 413 58.31 56.50 -6.66
CA ARG A 413 59.75 56.35 -6.42
C ARG A 413 60.58 56.62 -7.68
N THR A 414 60.23 56.01 -8.81
CA THR A 414 60.98 56.17 -10.08
C THR A 414 60.89 57.60 -10.62
N ILE A 415 59.75 58.29 -10.47
CA ILE A 415 59.62 59.73 -10.79
C ILE A 415 60.60 60.54 -9.93
N ASN A 416 60.58 60.35 -8.60
CA ASN A 416 61.49 61.06 -7.70
C ASN A 416 62.97 60.76 -8.00
N GLU A 417 63.31 59.51 -8.35
CA GLU A 417 64.66 59.11 -8.74
C GLU A 417 65.12 59.86 -10.00
N ILE A 418 64.30 59.92 -11.05
CA ILE A 418 64.63 60.64 -12.29
C ILE A 418 64.68 62.15 -12.07
N GLU A 419 63.75 62.72 -11.30
CA GLU A 419 63.77 64.14 -10.95
C GLU A 419 65.07 64.52 -10.22
N ASN A 420 65.54 63.66 -9.30
CA ASN A 420 66.82 63.83 -8.62
C ASN A 420 68.02 63.68 -9.58
N GLN A 421 67.96 62.74 -10.53
CA GLN A 421 69.00 62.57 -11.55
C GLN A 421 69.11 63.81 -12.46
N ILE A 422 67.98 64.37 -12.90
CA ILE A 422 67.93 65.61 -13.69
C ILE A 422 68.53 66.78 -12.88
N LEU A 423 68.12 66.96 -11.62
CA LEU A 423 68.66 68.00 -10.75
C LEU A 423 70.18 67.87 -10.55
N THR A 424 70.66 66.63 -10.39
CA THR A 424 72.09 66.34 -10.21
C THR A 424 72.90 66.61 -11.48
N ARG A 425 72.36 66.25 -12.65
CA ARG A 425 72.95 66.57 -13.96
C ARG A 425 73.07 68.09 -14.13
N ASP A 426 71.98 68.81 -13.89
CA ASP A 426 71.90 70.26 -14.11
C ASP A 426 72.80 71.03 -13.14
N ALA A 427 72.90 70.59 -11.87
CA ALA A 427 73.81 71.17 -10.88
C ALA A 427 75.30 70.94 -11.21
N LYS A 428 75.63 69.87 -11.95
CA LYS A 428 77.00 69.53 -12.36
C LYS A 428 77.41 70.13 -13.72
N GLY A 429 76.47 70.74 -14.46
CA GLY A 429 76.75 71.47 -15.72
C GLY A 429 77.18 70.59 -16.90
N ILE A 430 76.78 69.32 -16.94
CA ILE A 430 77.18 68.33 -17.97
C ILE A 430 76.14 68.33 -19.10
N SER A 431 76.57 68.47 -20.37
CA SER A 431 75.63 68.47 -21.51
C SER A 431 75.09 67.06 -21.82
N PRO A 432 73.90 66.93 -22.46
CA PRO A 432 73.34 65.64 -22.86
C PRO A 432 74.27 64.84 -23.77
N GLU A 433 75.00 65.50 -24.68
CA GLU A 433 75.98 64.84 -25.56
C GLU A 433 77.18 64.32 -24.78
N GLN A 434 77.72 65.10 -23.83
CA GLN A 434 78.84 64.67 -22.98
C GLN A 434 78.47 63.46 -22.12
N LEU A 435 77.23 63.42 -21.63
CA LEU A 435 76.72 62.33 -20.81
C LEU A 435 76.55 61.02 -21.62
N SER A 436 76.16 61.14 -22.89
CA SER A 436 76.10 60.02 -23.83
C SER A 436 77.50 59.54 -24.26
N GLU A 437 78.45 60.46 -24.46
CA GLU A 437 79.86 60.15 -24.75
C GLU A 437 80.49 59.36 -23.60
N PHE A 438 80.35 59.84 -22.36
CA PHE A 438 80.86 59.12 -21.19
C PHE A 438 80.24 57.73 -21.04
N ARG A 439 78.92 57.57 -21.24
CA ARG A 439 78.27 56.26 -21.23
C ARG A 439 78.83 55.30 -22.29
N SER A 440 79.09 55.79 -23.51
CA SER A 440 79.70 54.98 -24.57
C SER A 440 81.15 54.62 -24.29
N SER A 441 81.93 55.53 -23.69
CA SER A 441 83.33 55.31 -23.36
C SER A 441 83.50 54.33 -22.20
N PHE A 442 82.68 54.42 -21.15
CA PHE A 442 82.80 53.54 -19.98
C PHE A 442 82.27 52.12 -20.21
N ASN A 443 81.28 51.93 -21.10
CA ASN A 443 80.80 50.60 -21.49
C ASN A 443 81.79 49.81 -22.38
N HIS A 444 82.91 50.42 -22.81
CA HIS A 444 83.91 49.77 -23.66
C HIS A 444 85.03 49.06 -22.87
N PHE A 445 85.14 49.29 -21.56
CA PHE A 445 86.22 48.74 -20.75
C PHE A 445 85.78 47.45 -20.03
N ASP A 446 86.27 46.30 -20.51
CA ASP A 446 85.99 44.95 -19.97
C ASP A 446 86.62 44.66 -18.58
N ARG A 447 87.09 45.67 -17.84
CA ARG A 447 87.73 45.53 -16.53
C ARG A 447 87.02 46.42 -15.50
N ASN A 448 87.11 46.04 -14.22
CA ASN A 448 86.47 46.76 -13.10
C ASN A 448 87.23 48.04 -12.68
N TYR A 449 88.32 48.37 -13.37
CA TYR A 449 89.16 49.53 -13.11
C TYR A 449 89.69 50.12 -14.42
N ILE A 450 90.09 51.40 -14.38
CA ILE A 450 90.71 52.10 -15.50
C ILE A 450 91.99 52.81 -15.06
N LEU A 451 93.01 52.90 -15.92
CA LEU A 451 94.23 53.64 -15.60
C LEU A 451 94.14 55.10 -16.05
N ALA A 452 94.82 56.01 -15.34
CA ALA A 452 94.88 57.43 -15.70
C ALA A 452 95.43 57.67 -17.12
N ASP A 453 96.39 56.85 -17.57
CA ASP A 453 96.95 56.94 -18.93
C ASP A 453 95.98 56.44 -20.00
N GLU A 454 95.09 55.49 -19.66
CA GLU A 454 94.03 55.01 -20.56
C GLU A 454 92.95 56.09 -20.73
N LEU A 455 92.53 56.74 -19.63
CA LEU A 455 91.61 57.87 -19.67
C LEU A 455 92.14 59.03 -20.52
N ARG A 456 93.43 59.37 -20.39
CA ARG A 456 94.07 60.43 -21.19
C ARG A 456 94.25 60.09 -22.66
N ARG A 457 94.18 58.81 -23.03
CA ARG A 457 94.27 58.36 -24.43
C ARG A 457 92.92 58.40 -25.12
N GLU A 458 91.86 58.04 -24.41
CA GLU A 458 90.52 57.86 -24.97
C GLU A 458 89.62 59.10 -24.82
N LEU A 459 89.93 60.02 -23.89
CA LEU A 459 89.16 61.25 -23.67
C LEU A 459 89.97 62.50 -24.00
N PRO A 460 89.31 63.61 -24.40
CA PRO A 460 89.93 64.92 -24.50
C PRO A 460 90.66 65.31 -23.20
N PRO A 461 91.80 66.04 -23.28
CA PRO A 461 92.69 66.24 -22.12
C PRO A 461 92.00 66.86 -20.90
N ASP A 462 91.10 67.81 -21.12
CA ASP A 462 90.29 68.50 -20.11
C ASP A 462 89.28 67.56 -19.43
N GLN A 463 88.70 66.63 -20.18
CA GLN A 463 87.76 65.62 -19.65
C GLN A 463 88.49 64.50 -18.92
N ALA A 464 89.62 64.03 -19.45
CA ALA A 464 90.45 63.00 -18.82
C ALA A 464 90.95 63.45 -17.45
N ASP A 465 91.49 64.67 -17.35
CA ASP A 465 91.98 65.21 -16.08
C ASP A 465 90.83 65.49 -15.10
N TYR A 466 89.64 65.87 -15.58
CA TYR A 466 88.44 66.00 -14.75
C TYR A 466 87.99 64.66 -14.15
N CYS A 467 87.97 63.59 -14.95
CA CYS A 467 87.64 62.23 -14.50
C CYS A 467 88.68 61.72 -13.50
N ILE A 468 89.97 61.84 -13.81
CA ILE A 468 91.07 61.40 -12.94
C ILE A 468 91.05 62.11 -11.59
N ALA A 469 90.76 63.41 -11.57
CA ALA A 469 90.73 64.20 -10.33
C ALA A 469 89.58 63.81 -9.38
N ARG A 470 88.53 63.15 -9.90
CA ARG A 470 87.30 62.87 -9.14
C ARG A 470 87.00 61.38 -9.00
N MET A 471 87.73 60.51 -9.69
CA MET A 471 87.66 59.07 -9.50
C MET A 471 88.46 58.66 -8.26
N ALA A 472 87.87 57.79 -7.45
CA ALA A 472 88.58 57.18 -6.34
C ALA A 472 89.58 56.12 -6.85
N PRO A 473 90.67 55.84 -6.12
CA PRO A 473 91.53 54.69 -6.42
C PRO A 473 90.75 53.38 -6.30
N TYR A 474 90.97 52.45 -7.23
CA TYR A 474 90.33 51.14 -7.19
C TYR A 474 90.95 50.25 -6.11
N THR A 475 90.11 49.69 -5.24
CA THR A 475 90.54 48.89 -4.07
C THR A 475 90.23 47.39 -4.19
N GLY A 476 89.88 46.90 -5.38
CA GLY A 476 89.60 45.49 -5.63
C GLY A 476 90.87 44.62 -5.69
N PRO A 477 90.73 43.29 -5.53
CA PRO A 477 91.87 42.35 -5.45
C PRO A 477 92.69 42.24 -6.75
N ASP A 478 92.14 42.69 -7.88
CA ASP A 478 92.74 42.75 -9.21
C ASP A 478 93.36 44.12 -9.55
N GLY A 479 93.37 45.06 -8.60
CA GLY A 479 93.89 46.42 -8.81
C GLY A 479 95.39 46.48 -9.06
N VAL A 480 95.78 47.18 -10.12
CA VAL A 480 97.18 47.55 -10.42
C VAL A 480 97.52 48.93 -9.85
N PRO A 481 98.81 49.25 -9.59
CA PRO A 481 99.20 50.58 -9.10
C PRO A 481 98.73 51.69 -10.05
N GLY A 482 97.94 52.63 -9.53
CA GLY A 482 97.35 53.73 -10.31
C GLY A 482 95.98 53.43 -10.93
N ALA A 483 95.38 52.29 -10.61
CA ALA A 483 94.01 51.96 -11.01
C ALA A 483 92.98 52.87 -10.35
N LEU A 484 92.03 53.37 -11.14
CA LEU A 484 90.91 54.21 -10.74
C LEU A 484 89.60 53.45 -10.87
N ASP A 485 88.72 53.65 -9.91
CA ASP A 485 87.39 53.05 -9.87
C ASP A 485 86.40 53.93 -10.65
N TYR A 486 86.30 53.62 -11.95
CA TYR A 486 85.32 54.29 -12.79
C TYR A 486 83.89 53.81 -12.52
N MET A 487 83.67 52.62 -11.93
CA MET A 487 82.33 52.10 -11.65
C MET A 487 81.68 52.91 -10.52
N SER A 488 82.38 53.12 -9.41
CA SER A 488 81.89 53.99 -8.32
C SER A 488 81.70 55.44 -8.78
N PHE A 489 82.58 55.93 -9.65
CA PHE A 489 82.45 57.27 -10.24
C PHE A 489 81.26 57.37 -11.21
N SER A 490 81.05 56.34 -12.03
CA SER A 490 79.91 56.15 -12.93
C SER A 490 78.62 56.13 -12.12
N THR A 491 78.53 55.30 -11.07
CA THR A 491 77.37 55.25 -10.16
C THR A 491 77.13 56.60 -9.47
N ALA A 492 78.17 57.34 -9.09
CA ALA A 492 78.03 58.68 -8.50
C ALA A 492 77.63 59.77 -9.53
N LEU A 493 77.79 59.50 -10.83
CA LEU A 493 77.39 60.36 -11.94
C LEU A 493 76.00 60.02 -12.47
N TYR A 494 75.65 58.75 -12.55
CA TYR A 494 74.43 58.23 -13.18
C TYR A 494 73.37 57.70 -12.21
N GLY A 495 73.71 57.49 -10.93
CA GLY A 495 72.87 56.75 -9.98
C GLY A 495 72.92 55.24 -10.21
N GLU A 496 72.50 54.45 -9.21
CA GLU A 496 72.61 52.97 -9.18
C GLU A 496 71.85 52.22 -10.29
N SER A 497 71.16 52.89 -11.22
CA SER A 497 70.20 52.20 -12.10
C SER A 497 70.74 51.68 -13.45
N ASP A 498 72.00 51.92 -13.82
CA ASP A 498 72.56 51.47 -15.11
C ASP A 498 73.95 50.82 -14.97
N LEU A 499 74.10 49.88 -14.03
CA LEU A 499 75.17 48.87 -14.00
C LEU A 499 74.60 47.45 -13.93
#